data_AF-A0A5B6ZWD8-F1
#
_entry.id   AF-A0A5B6ZWD8-F1
#
_cell.length_a   1.000
_cell.length_b   1.000
_cell.length_c   1.000
_cell.angle_alpha   90.00
_cell.angle_beta   90.00
_cell.angle_gamma   90.00
#
_symmetry.space_group_name_H-M   'P 1'
#
loop_
_entity.id
_entity.type
_entity.pdbx_description
1 polymer ?
#
loop_
_entity_poly.entity_id
_entity_poly.type
_entity_poly.pdbx_seq_one_letter_code
_entity_poly.pdbx_strand_id
1 'polypeptide(L)'
;MGMEVCCTLGMLEKQQALELKKAGLTAYNHNLDTSREFYPTVITTRTYDERLETLKHVREAGINVCSGGIIGLGEADEDRVGLLHTLATLPAHPESVPINALIAVKGTPLEDQKPVEIWEMIRMIATARIVMPKAMVRLSAGRVRFSMSEQALCFLAGANSIFTGEKLLTTLNNDFDADQLMFKVLGLIPKAPSFSDDAAKDFEVENCEEAVSSSG
;
A
#
# COMPACT_ATOMS: atom_id res chain seq x y z
N MET A 1 1.88 -2.55 21.75
CA MET A 1 0.86 -1.98 20.83
C MET A 1 0.19 -3.02 19.92
N GLY A 2 0.71 -4.24 19.73
CA GLY A 2 -0.02 -5.30 19.01
C GLY A 2 -0.50 -4.86 17.62
N MET A 3 0.32 -4.11 16.89
CA MET A 3 0.02 -3.60 15.55
C MET A 3 1.22 -3.82 14.63
N GLU A 4 0.95 -4.05 13.35
CA GLU A 4 1.97 -4.01 12.31
C GLU A 4 2.44 -2.56 12.10
N VAL A 5 3.74 -2.37 11.88
CA VAL A 5 4.32 -1.05 11.66
C VAL A 5 4.80 -0.93 10.22
N CYS A 6 4.32 0.10 9.54
CA CYS A 6 4.72 0.44 8.17
C CYS A 6 5.16 1.90 8.09
N CYS A 7 6.25 2.18 7.37
CA CYS A 7 6.69 3.54 7.11
C CYS A 7 7.01 3.77 5.62
N THR A 8 7.09 5.03 5.22
CA THR A 8 7.52 5.46 3.90
C THR A 8 8.44 6.66 4.07
N LEU A 9 9.75 6.45 3.87
CA LEU A 9 10.78 7.44 4.18
C LEU A 9 11.64 7.80 2.95
N GLY A 10 11.25 7.36 1.76
CA GLY A 10 11.96 7.61 0.51
C GLY A 10 12.88 6.45 0.10
N MET A 11 14.02 6.80 -0.49
CA MET A 11 15.04 5.81 -0.87
C MET A 11 15.75 5.34 0.39
N LEU A 12 16.03 4.04 0.45
CA LEU A 12 16.82 3.46 1.52
C LEU A 12 18.11 2.90 0.97
N GLU A 13 19.18 3.11 1.71
CA GLU A 13 20.38 2.30 1.62
C GLU A 13 20.18 0.97 2.36
N LYS A 14 20.95 -0.04 1.98
CA LYS A 14 20.89 -1.38 2.58
C LYS A 14 21.01 -1.36 4.10
N GLN A 15 21.92 -0.55 4.65
CA GLN A 15 22.14 -0.46 6.09
C GLN A 15 20.92 0.11 6.83
N GLN A 16 20.27 1.13 6.26
CA GLN A 16 19.05 1.71 6.83
C GLN A 16 17.89 0.72 6.84
N ALA A 17 17.75 -0.11 5.80
CA ALA A 17 16.74 -1.17 5.77
C ALA A 17 16.98 -2.21 6.88
N LEU A 18 18.24 -2.61 7.13
CA LEU A 18 18.57 -3.52 8.23
C LEU A 18 18.29 -2.91 9.61
N GLU A 19 18.60 -1.63 9.79
CA GLU A 19 18.31 -0.91 11.03
C GLU A 19 16.81 -0.79 11.30
N LEU A 20 16.01 -0.50 10.26
CA LEU A 20 14.55 -0.49 10.35
C LEU A 20 14.00 -1.88 10.69
N LYS A 21 14.53 -2.95 10.09
CA LYS A 21 14.12 -4.32 10.43
C LYS A 21 14.43 -4.62 11.90
N LYS A 22 15.63 -4.28 12.35
CA LYS A 22 16.06 -4.48 13.75
C LYS A 22 15.19 -3.69 14.73
N ALA A 23 14.71 -2.52 14.34
CA ALA A 23 13.77 -1.72 15.12
C ALA A 23 12.32 -2.29 15.13
N GLY A 24 12.05 -3.37 14.39
CA GLY A 24 10.75 -4.04 14.37
C GLY A 24 9.83 -3.61 13.22
N LEU A 25 10.35 -2.96 12.17
CA LEU A 25 9.52 -2.55 11.04
C LEU A 25 8.94 -3.78 10.30
N THR A 26 7.61 -3.82 10.17
CA THR A 26 6.89 -4.91 9.51
C THR A 26 6.89 -4.75 8.00
N ALA A 27 6.59 -3.55 7.51
CA ALA A 27 6.49 -3.25 6.08
C ALA A 27 7.12 -1.90 5.72
N TYR A 28 7.55 -1.76 4.48
CA TYR A 28 8.06 -0.49 3.95
C TYR A 28 7.33 -0.13 2.66
N ASN A 29 6.76 1.08 2.60
CA ASN A 29 6.06 1.57 1.44
C ASN A 29 6.99 2.35 0.50
N HIS A 30 7.05 1.89 -0.75
CA HIS A 30 7.84 2.52 -1.80
C HIS A 30 7.22 2.20 -3.17
N ASN A 31 6.41 3.10 -3.69
CA ASN A 31 5.71 2.89 -4.97
C ASN A 31 6.66 2.92 -6.17
N LEU A 32 6.20 2.48 -7.33
CA LEU A 32 6.82 2.77 -8.63
C LEU A 32 6.06 3.89 -9.38
N ASP A 33 4.85 4.21 -8.91
CA ASP A 33 3.92 5.24 -9.38
C ASP A 33 3.32 4.97 -10.77
N THR A 34 4.12 4.64 -11.78
CA THR A 34 3.69 4.39 -13.17
C THR A 34 4.67 3.45 -13.89
N SER A 35 4.60 3.33 -15.22
CA SER A 35 5.58 2.59 -16.04
C SER A 35 6.97 3.23 -15.97
N ARG A 36 7.99 2.46 -16.35
CA ARG A 36 9.37 2.95 -16.46
C ARG A 36 9.48 4.05 -17.52
N GLU A 37 8.75 3.89 -18.61
CA GLU A 37 8.76 4.75 -19.79
C GLU A 37 8.12 6.11 -19.50
N PHE A 38 7.05 6.13 -18.70
CA PHE A 38 6.33 7.35 -18.34
C PHE A 38 6.87 8.04 -17.09
N TYR A 39 7.57 7.31 -16.20
CA TYR A 39 8.15 7.84 -14.97
C TYR A 39 8.88 9.21 -15.10
N PRO A 40 9.81 9.42 -16.07
CA PRO A 40 10.56 10.68 -16.19
C PRO A 40 9.69 11.89 -16.58
N THR A 41 8.45 11.68 -17.01
CA THR A 41 7.50 12.78 -17.28
C THR A 41 6.85 13.32 -16.00
N VAL A 42 6.78 12.49 -14.95
CA VAL A 42 6.13 12.81 -13.68
C VAL A 42 7.16 13.15 -12.60
N ILE A 43 8.24 12.37 -12.51
CA ILE A 43 9.28 12.50 -11.48
C ILE A 43 10.66 12.53 -12.14
N THR A 44 11.39 13.62 -11.93
CA THR A 44 12.71 13.86 -12.57
C THR A 44 13.87 13.88 -11.59
N THR A 45 13.61 13.99 -10.29
CA THR A 45 14.65 14.10 -9.24
C THR A 45 15.21 12.75 -8.81
N ARG A 46 14.65 11.65 -9.34
CA ARG A 46 14.95 10.26 -9.01
C ARG A 46 14.75 9.44 -10.28
N THR A 47 15.43 8.32 -10.37
CA THR A 47 15.31 7.36 -11.46
C THR A 47 14.42 6.20 -11.06
N TYR A 48 13.82 5.53 -12.05
CA TYR A 48 13.03 4.33 -11.80
C TYR A 48 13.86 3.20 -11.16
N ASP A 49 15.13 3.08 -11.55
CA ASP A 49 16.04 2.05 -11.03
C ASP A 49 16.41 2.25 -9.56
N GLU A 50 16.57 3.49 -9.09
CA GLU A 50 16.77 3.79 -7.66
C GLU A 50 15.60 3.27 -6.80
N ARG A 51 14.38 3.27 -7.36
CA ARG A 51 13.20 2.74 -6.66
C ARG A 51 13.22 1.24 -6.60
N LEU A 52 13.54 0.59 -7.71
CA LEU A 52 13.71 -0.87 -7.74
C LEU A 52 14.82 -1.33 -6.79
N GLU A 53 15.92 -0.59 -6.70
CA GLU A 53 17.00 -0.90 -5.76
C GLU A 53 16.55 -0.73 -4.31
N THR A 54 15.74 0.30 -4.01
CA THR A 54 15.13 0.44 -2.68
C THR A 54 14.22 -0.76 -2.35
N LEU A 55 13.39 -1.22 -3.29
CA LEU A 55 12.56 -2.42 -3.11
C LEU A 55 13.39 -3.67 -2.86
N LYS A 56 14.55 -3.78 -3.51
CA LYS A 56 15.50 -4.87 -3.30
C LYS A 56 16.11 -4.80 -1.89
N HIS A 57 16.58 -3.64 -1.43
CA HIS A 57 17.09 -3.47 -0.07
C HIS A 57 16.07 -3.84 1.01
N VAL A 58 14.82 -3.38 0.87
CA VAL A 58 13.72 -3.71 1.79
C VAL A 58 13.50 -5.23 1.86
N ARG A 59 13.46 -5.90 0.71
CA ARG A 59 13.27 -7.35 0.62
C ARG A 59 14.45 -8.13 1.21
N GLU A 60 15.68 -7.75 0.88
CA GLU A 60 16.89 -8.38 1.43
C GLU A 60 16.99 -8.23 2.96
N ALA A 61 16.45 -7.14 3.51
CA ALA A 61 16.35 -6.94 4.96
C ALA A 61 15.21 -7.77 5.61
N GLY A 62 14.41 -8.51 4.84
CA GLY A 62 13.29 -9.29 5.36
C GLY A 62 12.11 -8.45 5.85
N ILE A 63 11.93 -7.25 5.27
CA ILE A 63 10.78 -6.38 5.51
C ILE A 63 9.76 -6.59 4.38
N ASN A 64 8.47 -6.62 4.72
CA ASN A 64 7.41 -6.75 3.71
C ASN A 64 7.39 -5.52 2.79
N VAL A 65 7.28 -5.76 1.50
CA VAL A 65 7.24 -4.73 0.46
C VAL A 65 5.79 -4.26 0.24
N CYS A 66 5.57 -2.96 0.40
CA CYS A 66 4.36 -2.28 -0.03
C CYS A 66 4.70 -1.41 -1.24
N SER A 67 4.28 -1.81 -2.43
CA SER A 67 4.63 -1.09 -3.67
C SER A 67 3.51 -1.15 -4.70
N GLY A 68 3.10 0.01 -5.19
CA GLY A 68 2.07 0.14 -6.21
C GLY A 68 2.23 1.44 -7.00
N GLY A 69 1.12 2.08 -7.36
CA GLY A 69 1.18 3.31 -8.14
C GLY A 69 -0.09 4.15 -8.14
N ILE A 70 -0.13 5.11 -9.07
CA ILE A 70 -1.17 6.12 -9.20
C ILE A 70 -1.73 6.08 -10.63
N ILE A 71 -3.05 6.02 -10.73
CA ILE A 71 -3.80 6.13 -11.98
C ILE A 71 -4.20 7.58 -12.19
N GLY A 72 -4.16 8.06 -13.44
CA GLY A 72 -4.65 9.39 -13.83
C GLY A 72 -3.59 10.48 -13.78
N LEU A 73 -2.31 10.12 -13.84
CA LEU A 73 -1.18 11.03 -14.01
C LEU A 73 -1.13 11.65 -15.42
N GLY A 74 -1.92 11.12 -16.36
CA GLY A 74 -1.86 11.41 -17.79
C GLY A 74 -1.23 10.28 -18.60
N GLU A 75 -1.00 9.13 -17.95
CA GLU A 75 -0.45 7.92 -18.52
C GLU A 75 -1.43 7.21 -19.46
N ALA A 76 -0.92 6.43 -20.41
CA ALA A 76 -1.72 5.58 -21.28
C ALA A 76 -2.04 4.23 -20.61
N ASP A 77 -2.94 3.44 -21.22
CA ASP A 77 -3.24 2.10 -20.70
C ASP A 77 -2.02 1.18 -20.72
N GLU A 78 -1.13 1.34 -21.70
CA GLU A 78 0.15 0.62 -21.79
C GLU A 78 1.04 0.92 -20.59
N ASP A 79 0.99 2.14 -20.04
CA ASP A 79 1.79 2.51 -18.87
C ASP A 79 1.27 1.84 -17.59
N ARG A 80 -0.05 1.75 -17.45
CA ARG A 80 -0.70 1.01 -16.35
C ARG A 80 -0.35 -0.47 -16.40
N VAL A 81 -0.35 -1.05 -17.61
CA VAL A 81 0.12 -2.42 -17.85
C VAL A 81 1.60 -2.54 -17.50
N GLY A 82 2.45 -1.59 -17.90
CA GLY A 82 3.88 -1.56 -17.60
C GLY A 82 4.17 -1.54 -16.09
N LEU A 83 3.41 -0.76 -15.32
CA LEU A 83 3.47 -0.74 -13.85
C LEU A 83 3.14 -2.11 -13.26
N LEU A 84 1.98 -2.68 -13.62
CA LEU A 84 1.55 -3.98 -13.07
C LEU A 84 2.46 -5.12 -13.49
N HIS A 85 2.93 -5.12 -14.74
CA HIS A 85 3.90 -6.08 -15.24
C HIS A 85 5.20 -5.99 -14.45
N THR A 86 5.73 -4.78 -14.21
CA THR A 86 6.94 -4.62 -13.39
C THR A 86 6.75 -5.22 -12.01
N LEU A 87 5.68 -4.87 -11.30
CA LEU A 87 5.40 -5.37 -9.95
C LEU A 87 5.22 -6.89 -9.91
N ALA A 88 4.52 -7.47 -10.90
CA ALA A 88 4.28 -8.90 -11.01
C ALA A 88 5.53 -9.71 -11.39
N THR A 89 6.51 -9.09 -12.05
CA THR A 89 7.74 -9.75 -12.50
C THR A 89 8.95 -9.49 -11.59
N LEU A 90 8.77 -8.80 -10.46
CA LEU A 90 9.79 -8.73 -9.42
C LEU A 90 10.16 -10.15 -8.91
N PRO A 91 11.35 -10.33 -8.29
CA PRO A 91 11.76 -11.63 -7.75
C PRO A 91 10.73 -12.28 -6.81
N ALA A 92 9.94 -11.44 -6.13
CA ALA A 92 8.71 -11.82 -5.45
C ALA A 92 7.71 -10.67 -5.52
N HIS A 93 6.42 -10.98 -5.69
CA HIS A 93 5.34 -9.99 -5.66
C HIS A 93 5.39 -9.19 -4.35
N PRO A 94 5.07 -7.89 -4.37
CA PRO A 94 4.84 -7.13 -3.14
C PRO A 94 3.75 -7.78 -2.27
N GLU A 95 3.94 -7.80 -0.95
CA GLU A 95 2.93 -8.27 0.00
C GLU A 95 1.70 -7.36 -0.03
N SER A 96 1.88 -6.06 -0.30
CA SER A 96 0.78 -5.13 -0.54
C SER A 96 1.02 -4.26 -1.77
N VAL A 97 -0.01 -4.14 -2.60
CA VAL A 97 -0.02 -3.34 -3.85
C VAL A 97 -1.08 -2.24 -3.73
N PRO A 98 -0.70 -1.03 -3.31
CA PRO A 98 -1.61 0.11 -3.28
C PRO A 98 -1.89 0.66 -4.68
N ILE A 99 -3.17 0.77 -5.01
CA ILE A 99 -3.65 1.43 -6.23
C ILE A 99 -4.34 2.72 -5.79
N ASN A 100 -3.79 3.83 -6.25
CA ASN A 100 -4.26 5.18 -5.93
C ASN A 100 -4.89 5.80 -7.18
N ALA A 101 -5.98 6.54 -7.03
CA ALA A 101 -6.43 7.49 -8.04
C ALA A 101 -5.77 8.84 -7.75
N LEU A 102 -5.31 9.54 -8.79
CA LEU A 102 -4.78 10.88 -8.67
C LEU A 102 -5.84 11.79 -8.02
N ILE A 103 -5.42 12.45 -6.94
CA ILE A 103 -6.15 13.59 -6.38
C ILE A 103 -5.46 14.83 -6.91
N ALA A 104 -6.05 15.46 -7.93
CA ALA A 104 -5.55 16.73 -8.46
C ALA A 104 -5.63 17.81 -7.36
N VAL A 105 -4.50 18.46 -7.08
CA VAL A 105 -4.36 19.48 -6.03
C VAL A 105 -3.87 20.77 -6.68
N LYS A 106 -4.54 21.88 -6.34
CA LYS A 106 -4.18 23.23 -6.80
C LYS A 106 -2.71 23.54 -6.46
N GLY A 107 -1.99 24.09 -7.43
CA GLY A 107 -0.57 24.43 -7.37
C GLY A 107 0.37 23.31 -7.80
N THR A 108 -0.14 22.11 -8.10
CA THR A 108 0.67 21.03 -8.69
C THR A 108 0.59 21.09 -10.22
N PRO A 109 1.61 20.62 -10.96
CA PRO A 109 1.55 20.53 -12.43
C PRO A 109 0.40 19.65 -12.97
N LEU A 110 -0.23 18.85 -12.12
CA LEU A 110 -1.34 17.95 -12.46
C LEU A 110 -2.69 18.46 -11.94
N GLU A 111 -2.80 19.74 -11.59
CA GLU A 111 -4.03 20.31 -10.99
C GLU A 111 -5.26 20.24 -11.90
N ASP A 112 -5.06 20.25 -13.22
CA ASP A 112 -6.13 20.22 -14.23
C ASP A 112 -6.43 18.81 -14.76
N GLN A 113 -5.79 17.77 -14.19
CA GLN A 113 -6.07 16.40 -14.59
C GLN A 113 -7.51 16.01 -14.25
N LYS A 114 -8.14 15.29 -15.18
CA LYS A 114 -9.50 14.79 -14.98
C LYS A 114 -9.52 13.75 -13.87
N PRO A 115 -10.57 13.70 -13.03
CA PRO A 115 -10.76 12.61 -12.10
C PRO A 115 -10.75 11.26 -12.81
N VAL A 116 -10.10 10.27 -12.19
CA VAL A 116 -10.10 8.88 -12.67
C VAL A 116 -11.52 8.33 -12.60
N GLU A 117 -11.98 7.76 -13.71
CA GLU A 117 -13.29 7.12 -13.77
C GLU A 117 -13.28 5.80 -13.00
N ILE A 118 -14.39 5.46 -12.35
CA ILE A 118 -14.47 4.24 -11.52
C ILE A 118 -14.13 2.97 -12.32
N TRP A 119 -14.47 2.90 -13.60
CA TRP A 119 -14.20 1.75 -14.45
C TRP A 119 -12.70 1.50 -14.68
N GLU A 120 -11.89 2.56 -14.69
CA GLU A 120 -10.43 2.45 -14.77
C GLU A 120 -9.86 1.89 -13.47
N MET A 121 -10.35 2.37 -12.33
CA MET A 121 -9.97 1.86 -11.00
C MET A 121 -10.33 0.38 -10.83
N ILE A 122 -11.57 0.00 -11.17
CA ILE A 122 -12.04 -1.39 -11.12
C ILE A 122 -11.16 -2.28 -12.00
N ARG A 123 -10.87 -1.85 -13.24
CA ARG A 123 -10.02 -2.60 -14.17
C ARG A 123 -8.62 -2.79 -13.62
N MET A 124 -8.00 -1.72 -13.09
CA MET A 124 -6.67 -1.80 -12.51
C MET A 124 -6.61 -2.77 -11.32
N ILE A 125 -7.60 -2.71 -10.42
CA ILE A 125 -7.72 -3.62 -9.27
C ILE A 125 -7.90 -5.06 -9.72
N ALA A 126 -8.81 -5.31 -10.68
CA ALA A 126 -9.06 -6.65 -11.21
C ALA A 126 -7.79 -7.23 -11.85
N THR A 127 -7.11 -6.45 -12.69
CA THR A 127 -5.86 -6.88 -13.32
C THR A 127 -4.79 -7.16 -12.27
N ALA A 128 -4.59 -6.26 -11.30
CA ALA A 128 -3.63 -6.46 -10.21
C ALA A 128 -3.91 -7.72 -9.40
N ARG A 129 -5.18 -7.99 -9.06
CA ARG A 129 -5.58 -9.22 -8.37
C ARG A 129 -5.25 -10.47 -9.18
N ILE A 130 -5.52 -10.46 -10.49
CA ILE A 130 -5.29 -11.61 -11.36
C ILE A 130 -3.79 -11.91 -11.49
N VAL A 131 -2.96 -10.89 -11.74
CA VAL A 131 -1.52 -11.08 -11.99
C VAL A 131 -0.71 -11.25 -10.70
N MET A 132 -1.22 -10.74 -9.57
CA MET A 132 -0.58 -10.86 -8.24
C MET A 132 -1.56 -11.48 -7.21
N PRO A 133 -1.93 -12.76 -7.36
CA PRO A 133 -3.03 -13.37 -6.59
C PRO A 133 -2.82 -13.41 -5.08
N LYS A 134 -1.56 -13.46 -4.63
CA LYS A 134 -1.19 -13.50 -3.20
C LYS A 134 -1.04 -12.11 -2.56
N ALA A 135 -0.98 -11.04 -3.36
CA ALA A 135 -0.77 -9.70 -2.85
C ALA A 135 -2.06 -9.13 -2.21
N MET A 136 -1.90 -8.26 -1.21
CA MET A 136 -2.99 -7.42 -0.72
C MET A 136 -3.15 -6.21 -1.63
N VAL A 137 -4.16 -6.22 -2.49
CA VAL A 137 -4.47 -5.09 -3.38
C VAL A 137 -5.23 -4.05 -2.58
N ARG A 138 -4.64 -2.88 -2.39
CA ARG A 138 -5.18 -1.83 -1.51
C ARG A 138 -5.84 -0.71 -2.32
N LEU A 139 -7.14 -0.55 -2.14
CA LEU A 139 -7.88 0.63 -2.62
C LEU A 139 -7.51 1.82 -1.73
N SER A 140 -6.65 2.69 -2.26
CA SER A 140 -5.88 3.64 -1.46
C SER A 140 -6.38 5.08 -1.63
N ALA A 141 -5.51 6.02 -2.05
CA ALA A 141 -5.88 7.41 -2.23
C ALA A 141 -6.91 7.61 -3.35
N GLY A 142 -7.76 8.61 -3.20
CA GLY A 142 -8.84 8.95 -4.14
C GLY A 142 -10.17 8.25 -3.87
N ARG A 143 -10.19 7.26 -2.96
CA ARG A 143 -11.39 6.49 -2.57
C ARG A 143 -12.60 7.36 -2.17
N VAL A 144 -12.35 8.49 -1.52
CA VAL A 144 -13.39 9.43 -1.05
C VAL A 144 -14.28 9.99 -2.17
N ARG A 145 -13.82 9.93 -3.43
CA ARG A 145 -14.60 10.37 -4.59
C ARG A 145 -15.59 9.31 -5.08
N PHE A 146 -15.44 8.06 -4.66
CA PHE A 146 -16.29 6.95 -5.07
C PHE A 146 -17.39 6.71 -4.04
N SER A 147 -18.60 6.51 -4.54
CA SER A 147 -19.76 6.06 -3.75
C SER A 147 -19.52 4.68 -3.14
N MET A 148 -20.35 4.32 -2.15
CA MET A 148 -20.26 3.00 -1.50
C MET A 148 -20.42 1.85 -2.51
N SER A 149 -21.32 1.97 -3.50
CA SER A 149 -21.51 0.94 -4.54
C SER A 149 -20.30 0.80 -5.45
N GLU A 150 -19.65 1.91 -5.79
CA GLU A 150 -18.42 1.91 -6.58
C GLU A 150 -17.25 1.27 -5.82
N GLN A 151 -17.09 1.61 -4.54
CA GLN A 151 -16.09 0.95 -3.68
C GLN A 151 -16.39 -0.54 -3.51
N ALA A 152 -17.66 -0.93 -3.39
CA ALA A 152 -18.07 -2.33 -3.34
C ALA A 152 -17.64 -3.10 -4.60
N LEU A 153 -17.77 -2.49 -5.78
CA LEU A 153 -17.27 -3.08 -7.04
C LEU A 153 -15.74 -3.25 -7.01
N CYS A 154 -14.99 -2.31 -6.42
CA CYS A 154 -13.55 -2.46 -6.22
C CYS A 154 -13.20 -3.64 -5.30
N PHE A 155 -13.94 -3.86 -4.21
CA PHE A 155 -13.76 -5.05 -3.36
C PHE A 155 -14.07 -6.34 -4.12
N LEU A 156 -15.17 -6.38 -4.87
CA LEU A 156 -15.53 -7.52 -5.72
C LEU A 156 -14.49 -7.80 -6.81
N ALA A 157 -13.88 -6.74 -7.36
CA ALA A 157 -12.81 -6.86 -8.34
C ALA A 157 -11.51 -7.45 -7.76
N GLY A 158 -11.34 -7.38 -6.43
CA GLY A 158 -10.22 -8.01 -5.74
C GLY A 158 -9.46 -7.13 -4.76
N ALA A 159 -9.89 -5.89 -4.53
CA ALA A 159 -9.33 -5.09 -3.44
C ALA A 159 -9.67 -5.74 -2.09
N ASN A 160 -8.72 -5.76 -1.17
CA ASN A 160 -8.89 -6.36 0.16
C ASN A 160 -8.14 -5.60 1.27
N SER A 161 -7.81 -4.33 1.02
CA SER A 161 -7.16 -3.45 1.97
C SER A 161 -7.56 -2.00 1.67
N ILE A 162 -7.68 -1.18 2.71
CA ILE A 162 -7.96 0.26 2.63
C ILE A 162 -7.17 1.02 3.69
N PHE A 163 -7.03 2.34 3.53
CA PHE A 163 -6.65 3.23 4.62
C PHE A 163 -7.89 3.68 5.39
N THR A 164 -7.83 3.65 6.72
CA THR A 164 -8.90 4.09 7.62
C THR A 164 -8.43 5.28 8.48
N GLY A 165 -9.36 6.15 8.85
CA GLY A 165 -9.11 7.42 9.55
C GLY A 165 -9.51 8.64 8.69
N GLU A 166 -9.75 9.79 9.33
CA GLU A 166 -10.31 10.99 8.70
C GLU A 166 -9.46 11.57 7.55
N LYS A 167 -8.15 11.30 7.58
CA LYS A 167 -7.17 11.84 6.65
C LYS A 167 -6.14 10.76 6.27
N LEU A 168 -5.65 10.84 5.04
CA LEU A 168 -4.44 10.10 4.62
C LEU A 168 -3.20 10.86 5.09
N LEU A 169 -2.36 11.35 4.16
CA LEU A 169 -1.22 12.21 4.47
C LEU A 169 -1.64 13.69 4.53
N THR A 170 -2.20 14.18 3.42
CA THR A 170 -2.58 15.59 3.24
C THR A 170 -4.03 15.77 2.80
N THR A 171 -4.67 14.73 2.29
CA THR A 171 -6.02 14.76 1.72
C THR A 171 -7.03 14.07 2.61
N LEU A 172 -8.30 14.48 2.48
CA LEU A 172 -9.42 13.80 3.13
C LEU A 172 -9.50 12.33 2.71
N ASN A 173 -10.01 11.52 3.63
CA ASN A 173 -10.32 10.11 3.43
C ASN A 173 -11.79 9.87 3.77
N ASN A 174 -12.28 8.65 3.54
CA ASN A 174 -13.61 8.27 4.01
C ASN A 174 -13.67 8.29 5.54
N ASP A 175 -14.84 8.66 6.05
CA ASP A 175 -15.15 8.62 7.47
C ASP A 175 -15.13 7.18 8.00
N PHE A 176 -14.76 7.01 9.26
CA PHE A 176 -14.67 5.69 9.90
C PHE A 176 -16.03 4.97 9.92
N ASP A 177 -17.12 5.68 10.24
CA ASP A 177 -18.45 5.08 10.31
C ASP A 177 -18.95 4.67 8.93
N ALA A 178 -18.57 5.43 7.89
CA ALA A 178 -18.87 5.07 6.50
C ALA A 178 -18.15 3.78 6.07
N ASP A 179 -16.87 3.62 6.43
CA ASP A 179 -16.11 2.39 6.20
C ASP A 179 -16.75 1.20 6.94
N GLN A 180 -17.12 1.37 8.22
CA GLN A 180 -17.79 0.33 9.02
C GLN A 180 -19.13 -0.08 8.43
N LEU A 181 -19.94 0.87 7.97
CA LEU A 181 -21.21 0.60 7.31
C LEU A 181 -21.00 -0.23 6.04
N MET A 182 -20.05 0.17 5.20
CA MET A 182 -19.71 -0.58 3.98
C MET A 182 -19.27 -2.01 4.31
N PHE A 183 -18.40 -2.20 5.31
CA PHE A 183 -17.94 -3.53 5.71
C PHE A 183 -19.11 -4.42 6.18
N LYS A 184 -20.03 -3.86 6.97
CA LYS A 184 -21.23 -4.56 7.41
C LYS A 184 -22.13 -4.95 6.23
N VAL A 185 -22.37 -4.03 5.28
CA VAL A 185 -23.23 -4.29 4.11
C VAL A 185 -22.62 -5.37 3.21
N LEU A 186 -21.31 -5.36 3.02
CA LEU A 186 -20.59 -6.30 2.15
C LEU A 186 -20.19 -7.61 2.85
N GLY A 187 -20.39 -7.73 4.16
CA GLY A 187 -19.96 -8.89 4.94
C GLY A 187 -18.44 -9.04 5.05
N LEU A 188 -17.69 -7.93 4.99
CA LEU A 188 -16.24 -7.93 5.07
C LEU A 188 -15.78 -8.03 6.53
N ILE A 189 -14.78 -8.88 6.77
CA ILE A 189 -14.21 -9.13 8.10
C ILE A 189 -12.79 -8.56 8.14
N PRO A 190 -12.46 -7.69 9.12
CA PRO A 190 -11.10 -7.20 9.29
C PRO A 190 -10.10 -8.34 9.54
N LYS A 191 -8.94 -8.28 8.88
CA LYS A 191 -7.85 -9.23 9.08
C LYS A 191 -7.09 -8.91 10.36
N ALA A 192 -6.82 -9.93 11.18
CA ALA A 192 -5.97 -9.79 12.35
C ALA A 192 -4.50 -9.50 11.94
N PRO A 193 -3.75 -8.71 12.74
CA PRO A 193 -2.32 -8.46 12.51
C PRO A 193 -1.51 -9.75 12.38
N SER A 194 -0.48 -9.75 11.53
CA SER A 194 0.44 -10.88 11.37
C SER A 194 1.75 -10.59 12.08
N PHE A 195 1.92 -11.09 13.31
CA PHE A 195 3.21 -11.05 14.01
C PHE A 195 4.06 -12.24 13.58
N SER A 196 5.37 -12.05 13.38
CA SER A 196 6.31 -13.17 13.24
C SER A 196 6.47 -13.89 14.58
N ASP A 197 6.58 -15.22 14.56
CA ASP A 197 6.65 -16.07 15.76
C ASP A 197 7.74 -15.69 16.78
N ASP A 198 8.80 -14.98 16.38
CA ASP A 198 9.83 -14.50 17.30
C ASP A 198 9.32 -13.40 18.24
N ALA A 199 8.39 -12.54 17.79
CA ALA A 199 7.77 -11.53 18.64
C ALA A 199 6.74 -12.12 19.62
N ALA A 200 6.17 -13.29 19.29
CA ALA A 200 5.27 -14.00 20.19
C ALA A 200 6.02 -14.58 21.40
N LYS A 201 7.28 -15.00 21.23
CA LYS A 201 8.13 -15.47 22.33
C LYS A 201 8.48 -14.34 23.31
N ASP A 202 8.83 -13.16 22.81
CA ASP A 202 9.15 -12.03 23.69
C ASP A 202 7.92 -11.55 24.47
N PHE A 203 6.72 -11.62 23.86
CA PHE A 203 5.46 -11.28 24.53
C PHE A 203 5.03 -12.31 25.59
N GLU A 204 5.31 -13.60 25.38
CA GLU A 204 5.09 -14.62 26.41
C GLU A 204 6.09 -14.49 27.57
N VAL A 205 7.34 -14.10 27.30
CA VAL A 205 8.37 -13.91 28.33
C VAL A 205 8.09 -12.68 29.20
N GLU A 206 7.70 -11.54 28.61
CA GLU A 206 7.31 -10.34 29.40
C GLU A 206 6.09 -10.60 30.30
N ASN A 207 5.08 -11.33 29.81
CA ASN A 207 3.90 -11.66 30.61
C ASN A 207 4.20 -12.69 31.73
N CYS A 208 5.18 -13.58 31.53
CA CYS A 208 5.62 -14.49 32.58
C CYS A 208 6.47 -13.78 33.65
N GLU A 209 7.30 -12.80 33.29
CA GLU A 209 8.12 -12.05 34.27
C GLU A 209 7.27 -11.08 35.12
N GLU A 210 6.27 -10.42 34.53
CA GLU A 210 5.33 -9.57 35.29
C GLU A 210 4.50 -10.40 36.28
N ALA A 211 4.03 -11.59 35.90
CA ALA A 211 3.25 -12.47 36.76
C ALA A 211 4.05 -13.05 37.95
N VAL A 212 5.37 -13.21 37.81
CA VAL A 212 6.26 -13.73 38.86
C VAL A 212 6.73 -12.60 39.80
N SER A 213 6.78 -11.35 39.33
CA SER A 213 7.20 -10.19 40.15
C SER A 213 6.08 -9.60 41.04
N SER A 214 4.81 -9.87 40.75
CA SER A 214 3.66 -9.35 41.52
C SER A 214 3.16 -10.27 42.64
N SER A 215 3.95 -11.29 43.03
CA SER A 215 3.60 -12.27 44.07
C SER A 215 4.62 -12.38 45.22
N GLY A 216 5.39 -11.31 45.46
CA GLY A 216 6.29 -11.15 46.62
C GLY A 216 5.82 -10.09 47.61
#